data_AF-A0A5B0X3S7-F1
#
_entry.id   AF-A0A5B0X3S7-F1
#
_cell.length_a   1.000
_cell.length_b   1.000
_cell.length_c   1.000
_cell.angle_alpha   90.00
_cell.angle_beta   90.00
_cell.angle_gamma   90.00
#
_symmetry.space_group_name_H-M   'P 1'
#
loop_
_entity.id
_entity.type
_entity.pdbx_description
1 polymer ?
#
loop_
_entity_poly.entity_id
_entity_poly.type
_entity_poly.pdbx_seq_one_letter_code
_entity_poly.pdbx_strand_id
1 'polypeptide(L)'
;MQYTPHEHKHNFSVWAAARATQRGFATVSELRTALDQCGVEQFARQPKKLGSFDEFHRDWCKTICAHLQSGGKANVAYGRAAKLVNVYLKSMVVLPDMDGKAAAIIHPPIDRRLLLSIASDTSVDLRHREVCRRIKWTQLDEDKYFDLVAILKSIIGDKPLWMIEKYWEPF
;
A
#
# COMPACT_ATOMS: atom_id res chain seq x y z
N MET A 1 25.86 1.38 16.60
CA MET A 1 24.40 1.56 16.80
C MET A 1 23.89 0.30 17.47
N GLN A 2 23.15 0.40 18.58
CA GLN A 2 22.64 -0.78 19.27
C GLN A 2 21.36 -1.26 18.61
N TYR A 3 21.28 -2.55 18.30
CA TYR A 3 20.13 -3.15 17.65
C TYR A 3 18.85 -3.03 18.51
N THR A 4 17.73 -2.57 17.95
CA THR A 4 16.47 -2.36 18.68
C THR A 4 15.30 -3.18 18.14
N PRO A 5 14.23 -3.42 18.94
CA PRO A 5 13.00 -4.04 18.44
C PRO A 5 12.36 -3.28 17.26
N HIS A 6 12.53 -1.96 17.22
CA HIS A 6 12.07 -1.15 16.09
C HIS A 6 12.83 -1.49 14.82
N GLU A 7 14.16 -1.57 14.88
CA GLU A 7 14.98 -1.92 13.72
C GLU A 7 14.66 -3.34 13.22
N HIS A 8 14.37 -4.28 14.12
CA HIS A 8 13.91 -5.62 13.72
C HIS A 8 12.63 -5.55 12.86
N LYS A 9 11.61 -4.83 13.35
CA LYS A 9 10.34 -4.65 12.65
C LYS A 9 10.51 -3.88 11.34
N HIS A 10 11.31 -2.81 11.36
CA HIS A 10 11.60 -2.00 10.19
C HIS A 10 12.26 -2.85 9.09
N ASN A 11 13.32 -3.60 9.41
CA ASN A 11 14.03 -4.43 8.43
C ASN A 11 13.13 -5.49 7.80
N PHE A 12 12.30 -6.17 8.60
CA PHE A 12 11.32 -7.12 8.09
C PHE A 12 10.28 -6.45 7.18
N SER A 13 9.77 -5.29 7.60
CA SER A 13 8.75 -4.53 6.86
C SER A 13 9.26 -4.03 5.52
N VAL A 14 10.49 -3.50 5.47
CA VAL A 14 11.15 -3.09 4.23
C VAL A 14 11.33 -4.28 3.30
N TRP A 15 11.84 -5.41 3.80
CA TRP A 15 12.03 -6.61 2.98
C TRP A 15 10.70 -7.11 2.40
N ALA A 16 9.65 -7.23 3.22
CA ALA A 16 8.34 -7.68 2.79
C ALA A 16 7.73 -6.74 1.74
N ALA A 17 7.80 -5.43 1.98
CA ALA A 17 7.28 -4.40 1.08
C ALA A 17 8.00 -4.38 -0.26
N ALA A 18 9.34 -4.44 -0.24
CA ALA A 18 10.15 -4.48 -1.43
C ALA A 18 9.84 -5.73 -2.27
N ARG A 19 9.78 -6.91 -1.65
CA ARG A 19 9.48 -8.18 -2.34
C ARG A 19 8.07 -8.20 -2.94
N ALA A 20 7.07 -7.70 -2.23
CA ALA A 20 5.70 -7.59 -2.72
C ALA A 20 5.58 -6.65 -3.94
N THR A 21 6.44 -5.63 -4.03
CA THR A 21 6.42 -4.61 -5.08
C THR A 21 7.28 -4.97 -6.29
N GLN A 22 8.38 -5.69 -6.07
CA GLN A 22 9.51 -5.86 -7.00
C GLN A 22 9.08 -6.23 -8.42
N ARG A 23 8.41 -7.39 -8.61
CA ARG A 23 7.89 -7.91 -9.90
C ARG A 23 8.75 -7.61 -11.14
N GLY A 24 10.08 -7.75 -11.04
CA GLY A 24 11.03 -7.47 -12.14
C GLY A 24 11.21 -6.00 -12.54
N PHE A 25 10.68 -5.05 -11.76
CA PHE A 25 10.71 -3.61 -12.03
C PHE A 25 11.88 -2.88 -11.36
N ALA A 26 12.17 -3.20 -10.10
CA ALA A 26 13.26 -2.61 -9.33
C ALA A 26 14.01 -3.69 -8.53
N THR A 27 15.12 -3.35 -7.92
CA THR A 27 15.81 -4.21 -6.94
C THR A 27 15.26 -3.95 -5.53
N VAL A 28 15.50 -4.88 -4.61
CA VAL A 28 15.16 -4.67 -3.19
C VAL A 28 15.90 -3.46 -2.62
N SER A 29 17.16 -3.24 -3.02
CA SER A 29 17.95 -2.09 -2.58
C SER A 29 17.37 -0.77 -3.06
N GLU A 30 16.96 -0.67 -4.33
CA GLU A 30 16.34 0.55 -4.88
C GLU A 30 15.01 0.88 -4.16
N LEU A 31 14.19 -0.13 -3.91
CA LEU A 31 12.91 0.05 -3.21
C LEU A 31 13.10 0.41 -1.73
N ARG A 32 14.11 -0.16 -1.07
CA ARG A 32 14.50 0.25 0.29
C ARG A 32 14.88 1.72 0.32
N THR A 33 15.82 2.15 -0.54
CA THR A 33 16.27 3.54 -0.57
C THR A 33 15.11 4.49 -0.83
N ALA A 34 14.19 4.14 -1.74
CA ALA A 34 13.00 4.95 -2.02
C ALA A 34 12.08 5.09 -0.78
N LEU A 35 11.93 4.01 -0.01
CA LEU A 35 11.12 3.99 1.22
C LEU A 35 11.77 4.81 2.34
N ASP A 36 13.08 4.66 2.51
CA ASP A 36 13.86 5.42 3.50
C ASP A 36 13.79 6.93 3.23
N GLN A 37 13.79 7.33 1.94
CA GLN A 37 13.72 8.73 1.54
C GLN A 37 12.32 9.36 1.62
N CYS A 38 11.25 8.56 1.53
CA CYS A 38 9.90 9.12 1.53
C CYS A 38 9.39 9.51 2.92
N GLY A 39 10.06 9.07 3.99
CA GLY A 39 9.75 9.47 5.37
C GLY A 39 8.58 8.70 6.02
N VAL A 40 8.07 7.65 5.39
CA VAL A 40 6.96 6.82 5.93
C VAL A 40 7.29 6.20 7.30
N GLU A 41 8.57 5.92 7.58
CA GLU A 41 9.01 5.41 8.89
C GLU A 41 8.68 6.39 10.03
N GLN A 42 8.77 7.69 9.79
CA GLN A 42 8.49 8.70 10.83
C GLN A 42 7.03 8.62 11.29
N PHE A 43 6.11 8.41 10.34
CA PHE A 43 4.71 8.15 10.65
C PHE A 43 4.53 6.81 11.37
N ALA A 44 5.20 5.74 10.92
CA ALA A 44 5.09 4.43 11.52
C ALA A 44 5.54 4.40 13.00
N ARG A 45 6.49 5.27 13.39
CA ARG A 45 6.92 5.43 14.79
C ARG A 45 5.86 6.12 15.65
N GLN A 46 5.09 7.06 15.08
CA GLN A 46 4.12 7.87 15.81
C GLN A 46 2.91 8.22 14.92
N PRO A 47 1.92 7.31 14.81
CA PRO A 47 0.75 7.54 13.96
C PRO A 47 -0.27 8.47 14.64
N LYS A 48 0.05 9.77 14.75
CA LYS A 48 -0.74 10.77 15.50
C LYS A 48 -1.54 11.75 14.64
N LYS A 49 -1.38 11.75 13.31
CA LYS A 49 -2.06 12.68 12.38
C LYS A 49 -2.97 11.95 11.40
N LEU A 50 -4.12 11.51 11.89
CA LEU A 50 -5.03 10.60 11.17
C LEU A 50 -5.90 11.29 10.11
N GLY A 51 -6.28 12.56 10.32
CA GLY A 51 -7.18 13.30 9.41
C GLY A 51 -6.60 13.64 8.03
N SER A 52 -5.27 13.53 7.86
CA SER A 52 -4.53 13.87 6.64
C SER A 52 -3.82 12.67 6.02
N PHE A 53 -4.27 11.43 6.31
CA PHE A 53 -3.55 10.24 5.85
C PHE A 53 -3.43 10.17 4.32
N ASP A 54 -4.49 10.51 3.59
CA ASP A 54 -4.48 10.51 2.12
C ASP A 54 -3.45 11.51 1.56
N GLU A 55 -3.25 12.65 2.23
CA GLU A 55 -2.23 13.66 1.88
C GLU A 55 -0.82 13.11 2.10
N PHE A 56 -0.54 12.55 3.29
CA PHE A 56 0.75 11.91 3.56
C PHE A 56 1.04 10.76 2.60
N HIS A 57 0.02 9.94 2.30
CA HIS A 57 0.15 8.85 1.35
C HIS A 57 0.50 9.36 -0.05
N ARG A 58 -0.10 10.47 -0.51
CA ARG A 58 0.27 11.15 -1.77
C ARG A 58 1.73 11.57 -1.76
N ASP A 59 2.17 12.23 -0.70
CA ASP A 59 3.54 12.73 -0.59
C ASP A 59 4.57 11.59 -0.61
N TRP A 60 4.31 10.51 0.16
CA TRP A 60 5.19 9.35 0.17
C TRP A 60 5.29 8.69 -1.20
N CYS A 61 4.15 8.47 -1.85
CA CYS A 61 4.11 7.82 -3.16
C CYS A 61 4.77 8.67 -4.26
N LYS A 62 4.51 9.99 -4.26
CA LYS A 62 5.16 10.93 -5.18
C LYS A 62 6.67 10.95 -4.99
N THR A 63 7.13 10.96 -3.74
CA THR A 63 8.56 10.93 -3.41
C THR A 63 9.22 9.63 -3.91
N ILE A 64 8.58 8.48 -3.68
CA ILE A 64 9.05 7.18 -4.21
C ILE A 64 9.10 7.19 -5.74
N CYS A 65 8.05 7.66 -6.39
CA CYS A 65 7.99 7.76 -7.85
C CYS A 65 9.13 8.63 -8.39
N ALA A 66 9.32 9.84 -7.86
CA ALA A 66 10.37 10.76 -8.26
C ALA A 66 11.77 10.16 -8.02
N HIS A 67 11.99 9.52 -6.88
CA HIS A 67 13.26 8.85 -6.57
C HIS A 67 13.60 7.78 -7.61
N LEU A 68 12.67 6.86 -7.87
CA LEU A 68 12.89 5.76 -8.81
C LEU A 68 13.05 6.26 -10.25
N GLN A 69 12.32 7.30 -10.65
CA GLN A 69 12.49 7.95 -11.95
C GLN A 69 13.88 8.57 -12.10
N SER A 70 14.35 9.29 -11.08
CA SER A 70 15.71 9.87 -11.06
C SER A 70 16.81 8.80 -11.11
N GLY A 71 16.52 7.61 -10.56
CA GLY A 71 17.36 6.41 -10.65
C GLY A 71 17.25 5.64 -11.97
N GLY A 72 16.61 6.20 -13.00
CA GLY A 72 16.53 5.62 -14.34
C GLY A 72 15.40 4.62 -14.57
N LYS A 73 14.44 4.47 -13.64
CA LYS A 73 13.25 3.64 -13.88
C LYS A 73 12.23 4.39 -14.73
N ALA A 74 11.99 3.89 -15.95
CA ALA A 74 10.91 4.39 -16.78
C ALA A 74 9.53 3.97 -16.24
N ASN A 75 8.51 4.81 -16.48
CA ASN A 75 7.09 4.49 -16.26
C ASN A 75 6.77 4.00 -14.82
N VAL A 76 7.33 4.66 -13.81
CA VAL A 76 7.03 4.35 -12.40
C VAL A 76 5.57 4.71 -12.08
N ALA A 77 4.71 3.70 -12.04
CA ALA A 77 3.30 3.86 -11.72
C ALA A 77 3.08 4.12 -10.22
N TYR A 78 2.13 4.99 -9.90
CA TYR A 78 1.72 5.31 -8.53
C TYR A 78 1.33 4.06 -7.74
N GLY A 79 0.60 3.13 -8.36
CA GLY A 79 0.19 1.89 -7.69
C GLY A 79 1.36 1.01 -7.21
N ARG A 80 2.57 1.14 -7.80
CA ARG A 80 3.78 0.47 -7.29
C ARG A 80 4.30 1.13 -6.02
N ALA A 81 4.35 2.45 -6.00
CA ALA A 81 4.72 3.21 -4.81
C ALA A 81 3.72 2.97 -3.66
N ALA A 82 2.42 2.96 -3.97
CA ALA A 82 1.37 2.65 -3.02
C ALA A 82 1.49 1.23 -2.46
N LYS A 83 1.74 0.21 -3.29
CA LYS A 83 1.96 -1.17 -2.78
C LYS A 83 3.14 -1.23 -1.81
N LEU A 84 4.24 -0.52 -2.11
CA LEU A 84 5.41 -0.46 -1.25
C LEU A 84 5.08 0.17 0.11
N VAL A 85 4.45 1.34 0.11
CA VAL A 85 4.03 2.04 1.34
C VAL A 85 3.04 1.20 2.15
N ASN A 86 2.02 0.64 1.52
CA ASN A 86 0.94 -0.05 2.22
C ASN A 86 1.41 -1.36 2.86
N VAL A 87 2.30 -2.11 2.22
CA VAL A 87 2.87 -3.33 2.83
C VAL A 87 3.74 -2.97 4.03
N TYR A 88 4.53 -1.90 3.93
CA TYR A 88 5.35 -1.43 5.04
C TYR A 88 4.50 -0.99 6.24
N LEU A 89 3.45 -0.18 6.00
CA LEU A 89 2.54 0.26 7.05
C LEU A 89 1.68 -0.88 7.61
N LYS A 90 1.34 -1.88 6.79
CA LYS A 90 0.63 -3.08 7.27
C LYS A 90 1.41 -3.78 8.37
N SER A 91 2.69 -4.05 8.17
CA SER A 91 3.52 -4.75 9.17
C SER A 91 3.97 -3.87 10.32
N MET A 92 4.20 -2.56 10.07
CA MET A 92 4.66 -1.63 11.11
C MET A 92 3.55 -1.12 12.02
N VAL A 93 2.33 -0.94 11.50
CA VAL A 93 1.26 -0.21 12.19
C VAL A 93 -0.04 -1.02 12.27
N VAL A 94 -0.51 -1.62 11.18
CA VAL A 94 -1.82 -2.30 11.17
C VAL A 94 -1.77 -3.60 11.98
N LEU A 95 -0.85 -4.51 11.67
CA LEU A 95 -0.77 -5.82 12.35
C LEU A 95 -0.48 -5.72 13.86
N PRO A 96 0.37 -4.79 14.34
CA PRO A 96 0.59 -4.63 15.77
C PRO A 96 -0.60 -4.10 16.58
N ASP A 97 -1.53 -3.38 15.93
CA ASP A 97 -2.68 -2.74 16.59
C ASP A 97 -3.87 -2.61 15.61
N MET A 98 -4.54 -3.72 15.33
CA MET A 98 -5.58 -3.80 14.29
C MET A 98 -6.85 -3.00 14.63
N ASP A 99 -7.13 -2.82 15.92
CA ASP A 99 -8.24 -2.02 16.44
C ASP A 99 -7.89 -0.54 16.61
N GLY A 100 -6.61 -0.19 16.39
CA GLY A 100 -6.10 1.16 16.49
C GLY A 100 -6.72 2.10 15.46
N LYS A 101 -6.91 3.37 15.85
CA LYS A 101 -7.43 4.42 14.95
C LYS A 101 -6.57 4.60 13.70
N ALA A 102 -5.26 4.33 13.80
CA ALA A 102 -4.34 4.37 12.67
C ALA A 102 -4.56 3.21 11.69
N ALA A 103 -4.80 2.00 12.21
CA ALA A 103 -5.08 0.84 11.38
C ALA A 103 -6.34 1.06 10.52
N ALA A 104 -7.36 1.69 11.10
CA ALA A 104 -8.64 1.94 10.42
C ALA A 104 -8.53 2.70 9.08
N ILE A 105 -7.56 3.61 8.97
CA ILE A 105 -7.42 4.50 7.81
C ILE A 105 -6.32 4.09 6.83
N ILE A 106 -5.38 3.23 7.26
CA ILE A 106 -4.25 2.84 6.41
C ILE A 106 -4.76 2.06 5.20
N HIS A 107 -4.28 2.46 4.02
CA HIS A 107 -4.60 1.77 2.78
C HIS A 107 -4.03 0.33 2.80
N PRO A 108 -4.81 -0.66 2.37
CA PRO A 108 -4.37 -2.04 2.29
C PRO A 108 -3.43 -2.23 1.09
N PRO A 109 -2.56 -3.24 1.11
CA PRO A 109 -1.79 -3.66 -0.05
C PRO A 109 -2.69 -4.15 -1.21
N ILE A 110 -2.89 -3.34 -2.24
CA ILE A 110 -3.69 -3.75 -3.41
C ILE A 110 -2.87 -4.58 -4.39
N ASP A 111 -3.33 -5.76 -4.78
CA ASP A 111 -2.75 -6.52 -5.90
C ASP A 111 -3.81 -7.18 -6.78
N ARG A 112 -3.33 -7.89 -7.81
CA ARG A 112 -4.22 -8.51 -8.80
C ARG A 112 -5.06 -9.64 -8.19
N ARG A 113 -4.56 -10.38 -7.21
CA ARG A 113 -5.32 -11.49 -6.60
C ARG A 113 -6.48 -10.94 -5.79
N LEU A 114 -6.21 -9.95 -4.94
CA LEU A 114 -7.25 -9.23 -4.19
C LEU A 114 -8.35 -8.70 -5.14
N LEU A 115 -7.96 -8.02 -6.22
CA LEU A 115 -8.91 -7.45 -7.18
C LEU A 115 -9.72 -8.51 -7.93
N LEU A 116 -9.12 -9.66 -8.27
CA LEU A 116 -9.82 -10.76 -8.94
C LEU A 116 -10.78 -11.51 -8.01
N SER A 117 -10.42 -11.66 -6.73
CA SER A 117 -11.30 -12.25 -5.72
C SER A 117 -12.54 -11.37 -5.50
N ILE A 118 -12.36 -10.04 -5.37
CA ILE A 118 -13.47 -9.08 -5.35
C ILE A 118 -14.34 -9.20 -6.61
N ALA A 119 -13.72 -9.28 -7.79
CA ALA A 119 -14.46 -9.37 -9.04
C ALA A 119 -15.28 -10.66 -9.19
N SER A 120 -14.94 -11.71 -8.44
CA SER A 120 -15.62 -13.02 -8.48
C SER A 120 -16.74 -13.14 -7.45
N ASP A 121 -16.76 -12.29 -6.43
CA ASP A 121 -17.79 -12.29 -5.39
C ASP A 121 -19.11 -11.71 -5.94
N THR A 122 -20.17 -12.52 -6.00
CA THR A 122 -21.49 -12.11 -6.50
C THR A 122 -22.25 -11.20 -5.54
N SER A 123 -21.82 -11.07 -4.29
CA SER A 123 -22.38 -10.10 -3.34
C SER A 123 -21.88 -8.67 -3.56
N VAL A 124 -20.80 -8.49 -4.33
CA VAL A 124 -20.27 -7.17 -4.70
C VAL A 124 -21.02 -6.62 -5.92
N ASP A 125 -21.33 -5.31 -5.90
CA ASP A 125 -22.00 -4.62 -7.02
C ASP A 125 -21.32 -4.88 -8.37
N LEU A 126 -22.12 -5.10 -9.41
CA LEU A 126 -21.65 -5.44 -10.75
C LEU A 126 -20.63 -4.44 -11.30
N ARG A 127 -20.85 -3.13 -11.11
CA ARG A 127 -19.95 -2.08 -11.60
C ARG A 127 -18.60 -2.15 -10.90
N HIS A 128 -18.59 -2.33 -9.58
CA HIS A 128 -17.37 -2.49 -8.80
C HIS A 128 -16.58 -3.74 -9.24
N ARG A 129 -17.25 -4.87 -9.46
CA ARG A 129 -16.59 -6.10 -9.96
C ARG A 129 -15.96 -5.89 -11.33
N GLU A 130 -16.62 -5.19 -12.23
CA GLU A 130 -16.08 -4.89 -13.57
C GLU A 130 -14.83 -4.03 -13.51
N VAL A 131 -14.82 -3.01 -12.64
CA VAL A 131 -13.64 -2.17 -12.40
C VAL A 131 -12.49 -3.01 -11.85
N CYS A 132 -12.72 -3.76 -10.77
CA CYS A 132 -11.69 -4.61 -10.15
C CYS A 132 -11.13 -5.65 -11.13
N ARG A 133 -11.96 -6.21 -12.02
CA ARG A 133 -11.52 -7.18 -13.04
C ARG A 133 -10.52 -6.60 -14.04
N ARG A 134 -10.69 -5.33 -14.42
CA ARG A 134 -9.92 -4.66 -15.48
C ARG A 134 -8.65 -3.98 -14.98
N ILE A 135 -8.64 -3.51 -13.74
CA ILE A 135 -7.52 -2.74 -13.19
C ILE A 135 -6.23 -3.57 -13.16
N LYS A 136 -5.15 -2.91 -13.61
CA LYS A 136 -3.77 -3.36 -13.42
C LYS A 136 -3.11 -2.42 -12.42
N TRP A 137 -3.01 -2.84 -11.16
CA TRP A 137 -2.46 -1.99 -10.09
C TRP A 137 -1.06 -1.44 -10.39
N THR A 138 -0.24 -2.17 -11.14
CA THR A 138 1.11 -1.73 -11.58
C THR A 138 1.10 -0.63 -12.64
N GLN A 139 -0.08 -0.17 -13.07
CA GLN A 139 -0.27 0.86 -14.10
C GLN A 139 -1.19 2.00 -13.62
N LEU A 140 -1.56 2.00 -12.34
CA LEU A 140 -2.37 3.08 -11.77
C LEU A 140 -1.52 4.35 -11.66
N ASP A 141 -2.07 5.45 -12.16
CA ASP A 141 -1.68 6.81 -11.76
C ASP A 141 -2.36 7.15 -10.41
N GLU A 142 -2.07 8.35 -9.91
CA GLU A 142 -2.59 8.81 -8.61
C GLU A 142 -4.11 8.86 -8.59
N ASP A 143 -4.74 9.48 -9.59
CA ASP A 143 -6.19 9.66 -9.61
C ASP A 143 -6.91 8.31 -9.67
N LYS A 144 -6.50 7.41 -10.57
CA LYS A 144 -7.09 6.06 -10.66
C LYS A 144 -6.83 5.23 -9.41
N TYR A 145 -5.74 5.47 -8.70
CA TYR A 145 -5.49 4.82 -7.42
C TYR A 145 -6.51 5.26 -6.37
N PHE A 146 -6.78 6.56 -6.26
CA PHE A 146 -7.75 7.07 -5.30
C PHE A 146 -9.20 6.74 -5.68
N ASP A 147 -9.54 6.69 -6.97
CA ASP A 147 -10.82 6.17 -7.45
C ASP A 147 -11.01 4.72 -7.01
N LEU A 148 -9.96 3.89 -7.15
CA LEU A 148 -10.00 2.51 -6.66
C LEU A 148 -10.16 2.45 -5.14
N VAL A 149 -9.44 3.28 -4.37
CA VAL A 149 -9.61 3.34 -2.91
C VAL A 149 -11.04 3.70 -2.52
N ALA A 150 -11.68 4.65 -3.22
CA ALA A 150 -13.08 4.99 -2.99
C ALA A 150 -14.02 3.80 -3.25
N ILE A 151 -13.78 3.03 -4.31
CA ILE A 151 -14.52 1.78 -4.59
C ILE A 151 -14.32 0.77 -3.45
N LEU A 152 -13.08 0.56 -2.99
CA LEU A 152 -12.81 -0.38 -1.90
C LEU A 152 -13.47 0.06 -0.58
N LYS A 153 -13.48 1.36 -0.28
CA LYS A 153 -14.21 1.94 0.85
C LYS A 153 -15.72 1.67 0.72
N SER A 154 -16.29 1.84 -0.48
CA SER A 154 -17.72 1.53 -0.71
C SER A 154 -18.06 0.04 -0.52
N ILE A 155 -17.14 -0.88 -0.85
CA ILE A 155 -17.36 -2.33 -0.68
C ILE A 155 -17.33 -2.72 0.80
N ILE A 156 -16.45 -2.09 1.60
CA ILE A 156 -16.24 -2.46 2.99
C ILE A 156 -17.20 -1.74 3.96
N GLY A 157 -17.75 -0.59 3.54
CA GLY A 157 -18.64 0.25 4.34
C GLY A 157 -17.90 0.96 5.46
N ASP A 158 -18.48 1.01 6.65
CA ASP A 158 -17.91 1.70 7.83
C ASP A 158 -16.78 0.93 8.53
N LYS A 159 -16.38 -0.22 7.98
CA LYS A 159 -15.32 -1.06 8.54
C LYS A 159 -13.94 -0.50 8.20
N PRO A 160 -12.92 -0.79 9.03
CA PRO A 160 -11.52 -0.52 8.72
C PRO A 160 -11.13 -0.98 7.31
N LEU A 161 -10.42 -0.14 6.55
CA LEU A 161 -10.14 -0.42 5.15
C LEU A 161 -9.29 -1.68 4.94
N TRP A 162 -8.42 -2.02 5.92
CA TRP A 162 -7.65 -3.27 5.90
C TRP A 162 -8.53 -4.53 5.83
N MET A 163 -9.80 -4.47 6.26
CA MET A 163 -10.71 -5.63 6.20
C MET A 163 -11.05 -6.05 4.77
N ILE A 164 -10.80 -5.20 3.76
CA ILE A 164 -10.94 -5.61 2.35
C ILE A 164 -9.99 -6.76 1.99
N GLU A 165 -8.92 -6.96 2.77
CA GLU A 165 -7.99 -8.07 2.61
C GLU A 165 -8.63 -9.44 2.93
N LYS A 166 -9.90 -9.50 3.36
CA LYS A 166 -10.69 -10.75 3.35
C LYS A 166 -10.76 -11.41 1.97
N TYR A 167 -10.55 -10.63 0.90
CA TYR A 167 -10.46 -11.08 -0.50
C TYR A 167 -9.02 -11.46 -0.91
N TRP A 168 -8.06 -11.41 0.01
CA TRP A 168 -6.68 -11.74 -0.30
C TRP A 168 -6.41 -13.23 -0.07
N GLU A 169 -6.28 -13.98 -1.16
CA GLU A 169 -5.93 -15.40 -1.14
C GLU A 169 -4.41 -15.58 -1.38
N PRO A 170 -3.64 -16.03 -0.36
CA PRO A 170 -2.19 -16.10 -0.46
C PRO A 170 -1.68 -17.21 -1.39
N PHE A 171 -2.51 -18.20 -1.78
CA PHE A 171 -2.12 -19.34 -2.62
C PHE A 171 -3.20 -19.66 -3.65
#